data_AF-A0AAV8VF22-F1
#
_entry.id   AF-A0AAV8VF22-F1
#
_cell.length_a   1.000
_cell.length_b   1.000
_cell.length_c   1.000
_cell.angle_alpha   90.00
_cell.angle_beta   90.00
_cell.angle_gamma   90.00
#
_symmetry.space_group_name_H-M   'P 1'
#
loop_
_entity.id
_entity.type
_entity.pdbx_description
1 polymer ?
#
loop_
_entity_poly.entity_id
_entity_poly.type
_entity_poly.pdbx_seq_one_letter_code
_entity_poly.pdbx_strand_id
1 'polypeptide(L)'
;MVAVFSRFVAFTNRHPIIRGMISYGTIWPTSCIIQQTIAGKSWGNYDWMQALRFSLYGGFFTAPTLYAWIRLSTVLWRTTNLRTSITKAVVEQMTYGPAALACFFFGMSLLEGKTVDEAKVELEAKFLPSYKVGICFWPVLQTINFCYIKEKNRVPFVSMCSLVWCCFLAYMHQLRVNKNKELALAESNRLLKN
;
A
#
# COMPACT_ATOMS: atom_id res chain seq x y z
N MET A 1 26.84 -8.23 -20.67
CA MET A 1 25.49 -8.11 -20.07
C MET A 1 25.09 -9.32 -19.24
N VAL A 2 25.28 -10.57 -19.71
CA VAL A 2 24.89 -11.79 -18.97
C VAL A 2 25.56 -11.93 -17.60
N ALA A 3 26.85 -11.59 -17.48
CA ALA A 3 27.60 -11.69 -16.20
C ALA A 3 27.18 -10.64 -15.15
N VAL A 4 26.73 -9.45 -15.59
CA VAL A 4 26.23 -8.41 -14.69
C VAL A 4 24.85 -8.79 -14.17
N PHE A 5 23.99 -9.31 -15.05
CA PHE A 5 22.67 -9.82 -14.68
C PHE A 5 22.78 -11.03 -13.74
N SER A 6 23.69 -11.97 -14.01
CA SER A 6 23.88 -13.14 -13.13
C SER A 6 24.40 -12.74 -11.74
N ARG A 7 25.32 -11.77 -11.66
CA ARG A 7 25.80 -11.21 -10.39
C ARG A 7 24.69 -10.47 -9.63
N PHE A 8 23.87 -9.69 -10.34
CA PHE A 8 22.71 -9.01 -9.74
C PHE A 8 21.69 -10.00 -9.20
N VAL A 9 21.36 -11.05 -9.97
CA VAL A 9 20.46 -12.13 -9.52
C VAL A 9 21.06 -12.85 -8.30
N ALA A 10 22.36 -13.15 -8.31
CA ALA A 10 23.04 -13.77 -7.15
C ALA A 10 22.99 -12.88 -5.90
N PHE A 11 23.21 -11.57 -6.05
CA PHE A 11 23.14 -10.61 -4.95
C PHE A 11 21.72 -10.49 -4.37
N THR A 12 20.70 -10.36 -5.22
CA THR A 12 19.29 -10.30 -4.77
C THR A 12 18.82 -11.62 -4.14
N ASN A 13 19.38 -12.76 -4.54
CA ASN A 13 19.12 -14.04 -3.88
C ASN A 13 19.82 -14.14 -2.51
N ARG A 14 20.99 -13.50 -2.35
CA ARG A 14 21.75 -13.46 -1.08
C ARG A 14 21.10 -12.53 -0.06
N HIS A 15 20.45 -11.46 -0.50
CA HIS A 15 19.75 -10.49 0.35
C HIS A 15 18.26 -10.38 -0.04
N PRO A 16 17.40 -11.27 0.49
CA PRO A 16 15.98 -11.33 0.13
C PRO A 16 15.22 -10.01 0.37
N ILE A 17 15.64 -9.22 1.35
CA ILE A 17 15.06 -7.90 1.66
C ILE A 17 15.19 -6.93 0.48
N ILE A 18 16.31 -6.97 -0.27
CA ILE A 18 16.60 -6.05 -1.37
C ILE A 18 15.59 -6.22 -2.50
N ARG A 19 15.12 -7.45 -2.74
CA ARG A 19 14.05 -7.72 -3.73
C ARG A 19 12.77 -6.99 -3.34
N GLY A 20 12.42 -7.01 -2.05
CA GLY A 20 11.28 -6.26 -1.53
C GLY A 20 11.47 -4.75 -1.70
N MET A 21 12.64 -4.23 -1.32
CA MET A 21 12.94 -2.80 -1.41
C MET A 21 12.87 -2.28 -2.85
N ILE A 22 13.44 -3.00 -3.82
CA ILE A 22 13.38 -2.65 -5.24
C ILE A 22 11.93 -2.73 -5.74
N SER A 23 11.19 -3.76 -5.37
CA SER A 23 9.80 -3.94 -5.80
C SER A 23 8.91 -2.81 -5.28
N TYR A 24 8.97 -2.49 -3.99
CA TYR A 24 8.21 -1.36 -3.44
C TYR A 24 8.69 -0.01 -3.98
N GLY A 25 10.01 0.20 -4.12
CA GLY A 25 10.59 1.42 -4.66
C GLY A 25 10.20 1.70 -6.12
N THR A 26 9.74 0.70 -6.87
CA THR A 26 9.29 0.87 -8.26
C THR A 26 7.77 0.83 -8.41
N ILE A 27 7.11 -0.06 -7.67
CA ILE A 27 5.67 -0.27 -7.80
C ILE A 27 4.85 0.84 -7.13
N TRP A 28 5.28 1.35 -5.98
CA TRP A 28 4.56 2.43 -5.29
C TRP A 28 4.60 3.79 -6.00
N PRO A 29 5.72 4.27 -6.57
CA PRO A 29 5.67 5.48 -7.41
C PRO A 29 4.79 5.26 -8.64
N THR A 30 4.82 4.06 -9.23
CA THR A 30 3.94 3.71 -10.36
C THR A 30 2.46 3.78 -9.95
N SER A 31 2.11 3.23 -8.78
CA SER A 31 0.74 3.34 -8.27
C SER A 31 0.36 4.80 -8.01
N CYS A 32 1.27 5.63 -7.48
CA CYS A 32 1.04 7.07 -7.32
C CYS A 32 0.72 7.76 -8.67
N ILE A 33 1.49 7.49 -9.72
CA ILE A 33 1.26 8.06 -11.06
C ILE A 33 -0.11 7.62 -11.61
N ILE A 34 -0.49 6.35 -11.42
CA ILE A 34 -1.82 5.86 -11.82
C ILE A 34 -2.92 6.59 -11.04
N GLN A 35 -2.77 6.75 -9.72
CA GLN A 35 -3.74 7.48 -8.90
C GLN A 35 -3.89 8.93 -9.36
N GLN A 36 -2.78 9.61 -9.68
CA GLN A 36 -2.79 10.97 -10.23
C GLN A 36 -3.48 11.04 -11.59
N THR A 37 -3.30 10.02 -12.43
CA THR A 37 -3.98 9.91 -13.74
C THR A 37 -5.48 9.72 -13.57
N ILE A 38 -5.91 8.87 -12.62
CA ILE A 38 -7.34 8.67 -12.29
C ILE A 38 -7.96 9.99 -11.76
N ALA A 39 -7.18 10.80 -11.05
CA ALA A 39 -7.58 12.13 -10.60
C ALA A 39 -7.63 13.20 -11.73
N GLY A 40 -7.33 12.81 -12.98
CA GLY A 40 -7.37 13.69 -14.15
C GLY A 40 -6.10 14.50 -14.40
N LYS A 41 -4.99 14.23 -13.70
CA LYS A 41 -3.70 14.85 -14.02
C LYS A 41 -3.10 14.24 -15.29
N SER A 42 -2.38 15.06 -16.05
CA SER A 42 -1.61 14.65 -17.22
C SER A 42 -0.10 14.75 -16.94
N TRP A 43 0.71 14.26 -17.88
CA TRP A 43 2.18 14.21 -17.78
C TRP A 43 2.84 15.53 -17.37
N GLY A 44 2.31 16.67 -17.84
CA GLY A 44 2.84 17.99 -17.51
C GLY A 44 2.53 18.47 -16.09
N ASN A 45 1.54 17.86 -15.43
CA ASN A 45 1.01 18.28 -14.12
C ASN A 45 1.15 17.18 -13.04
N TYR A 46 1.92 16.13 -13.31
CA TYR A 46 2.20 15.13 -12.30
C TYR A 46 3.06 15.69 -11.18
N ASP A 47 2.66 15.37 -9.95
CA ASP A 47 3.48 15.58 -8.77
C ASP A 47 4.50 14.44 -8.68
N TRP A 48 5.64 14.67 -9.34
CA TRP A 48 6.78 13.77 -9.32
C TRP A 48 7.40 13.65 -7.92
N MET A 49 7.29 14.69 -7.10
CA MET A 49 7.80 14.66 -5.73
C MET A 49 6.94 13.73 -4.86
N GLN A 50 5.62 13.70 -5.07
CA GLN A 50 4.75 12.72 -4.44
C GLN A 50 5.12 11.29 -4.86
N ALA A 51 5.37 11.03 -6.15
CA ALA A 51 5.85 9.73 -6.60
C ALA A 51 7.18 9.35 -5.91
N LEU A 52 8.12 10.28 -5.79
CA LEU A 52 9.38 10.04 -5.09
C LEU A 52 9.18 9.70 -3.61
N ARG A 53 8.29 10.41 -2.89
CA ARG A 53 7.95 10.09 -1.50
C ARG A 53 7.39 8.66 -1.37
N PHE A 54 6.50 8.26 -2.28
CA PHE A 54 5.97 6.89 -2.33
C PHE A 54 7.08 5.85 -2.58
N SER A 55 8.03 6.15 -3.46
CA SER A 55 9.21 5.31 -3.71
C SER A 55 10.07 5.15 -2.46
N LEU A 56 10.43 6.25 -1.81
CA LEU A 56 11.30 6.24 -0.63
C LEU A 56 10.62 5.54 0.56
N TYR A 57 9.36 5.88 0.82
CA TYR A 57 8.58 5.26 1.90
C TYR A 57 8.39 3.75 1.65
N GLY A 58 7.97 3.38 0.44
CA GLY A 58 7.77 1.98 0.09
C GLY A 58 9.07 1.17 0.20
N GLY A 59 10.14 1.68 -0.41
CA GLY A 59 11.42 0.99 -0.52
C GLY A 59 12.18 0.89 0.81
N PHE A 60 12.24 1.97 1.59
CA PHE A 60 13.07 2.03 2.79
C PHE A 60 12.32 1.84 4.11
N PHE A 61 10.99 1.97 4.12
CA PHE A 61 10.19 1.78 5.33
C PHE A 61 9.25 0.58 5.22
N THR A 62 8.37 0.55 4.22
CA THR A 62 7.36 -0.53 4.10
C THR A 62 7.98 -1.88 3.78
N ALA A 63 8.91 -1.96 2.83
CA ALA A 63 9.52 -3.23 2.46
C ALA A 63 10.33 -3.88 3.60
N PRO A 64 11.18 -3.15 4.35
CA PRO A 64 11.88 -3.72 5.51
C PRO A 64 10.96 -4.16 6.64
N THR A 65 9.95 -3.37 6.98
CA THR A 65 8.99 -3.70 8.06
C THR A 65 8.13 -4.90 7.69
N LEU A 66 7.65 -4.98 6.45
CA LEU A 66 6.92 -6.15 5.93
C LEU A 66 7.81 -7.40 5.90
N TYR A 67 9.06 -7.26 5.46
CA TYR A 67 10.02 -8.36 5.48
C TYR A 67 10.24 -8.89 6.91
N ALA A 68 10.41 -8.00 7.88
CA ALA A 68 10.55 -8.36 9.28
C ALA A 68 9.32 -9.13 9.80
N TRP A 69 8.11 -8.67 9.46
CA TRP A 69 6.87 -9.37 9.80
C TRP A 69 6.79 -10.77 9.18
N ILE A 70 7.07 -10.92 7.89
CA ILE A 70 7.03 -12.23 7.20
C ILE A 70 8.07 -13.20 7.78
N ARG A 71 9.24 -12.70 8.17
CA ARG A 71 10.28 -13.50 8.82
C ARG A 71 9.85 -13.92 10.22
N LEU A 72 9.33 -12.99 11.02
CA LEU A 72 8.81 -13.28 12.36
C LEU A 72 7.68 -14.32 12.31
N SER A 73 6.73 -14.15 11.39
CA SER A 73 5.62 -15.10 11.23
C SER A 73 6.09 -16.48 10.77
N THR A 74 7.17 -16.57 10.01
CA THR A 74 7.77 -17.85 9.60
C THR A 74 8.48 -18.54 10.78
N VAL A 75 9.10 -17.78 11.68
CA VAL A 75 9.75 -18.31 12.90
C VAL A 75 8.71 -18.79 13.92
N LEU A 76 7.68 -17.99 14.18
CA LEU A 76 6.61 -18.31 15.13
C LEU A 76 5.75 -19.50 14.68
N TRP A 77 5.50 -19.61 13.38
CA TRP A 77 4.67 -20.65 12.80
C TRP A 77 5.44 -21.37 11.68
N ARG A 78 6.19 -22.39 12.08
CA ARG A 78 7.12 -23.16 11.23
C ARG A 78 6.41 -24.02 10.18
N THR A 79 5.16 -24.41 10.43
CA THR A 79 4.38 -25.24 9.52
C THR A 79 3.71 -24.40 8.42
N THR A 80 3.80 -24.85 7.17
CA THR A 80 3.13 -24.25 6.02
C THR A 80 1.91 -25.09 5.63
N ASN A 81 0.85 -25.01 6.43
CA ASN A 81 -0.47 -25.56 6.08
C ASN A 81 -1.50 -24.43 5.95
N LEU A 82 -2.66 -24.73 5.36
CA LEU A 82 -3.72 -23.73 5.12
C LEU A 82 -4.19 -23.07 6.42
N ARG A 83 -4.41 -23.86 7.48
CA ARG A 83 -4.83 -23.37 8.79
C ARG A 83 -3.84 -22.35 9.35
N THR A 84 -2.55 -22.67 9.34
CA THR A 84 -1.48 -21.79 9.80
C THR A 84 -1.35 -20.54 8.94
N SER A 85 -1.58 -20.64 7.63
CA SER A 85 -1.54 -19.50 6.71
C SER A 85 -2.69 -18.53 6.97
N ILE A 86 -3.90 -19.06 7.21
CA ILE A 86 -5.05 -18.26 7.64
C ILE A 86 -4.78 -17.60 8.99
N THR A 87 -4.24 -18.34 9.97
CA THR A 87 -3.86 -17.77 11.27
C THR A 87 -2.87 -16.62 11.11
N LYS A 88 -1.80 -16.79 10.31
CA LYS A 88 -0.83 -15.72 10.02
C LYS A 88 -1.51 -14.49 9.43
N ALA A 89 -2.39 -14.68 8.45
CA ALA A 89 -3.09 -13.59 7.79
C ALA A 89 -4.04 -12.84 8.75
N VAL A 90 -4.73 -13.55 9.63
CA VAL A 90 -5.62 -12.95 10.65
C VAL A 90 -4.80 -12.19 11.70
N VAL A 91 -3.72 -12.76 12.22
CA VAL A 91 -2.84 -12.07 13.18
C VAL A 91 -2.22 -10.84 12.54
N GLU A 92 -1.81 -10.92 11.27
CA GLU A 92 -1.32 -9.78 10.51
C GLU A 92 -2.36 -8.66 10.46
N GLN A 93 -3.61 -8.97 10.10
CA GLN A 93 -4.66 -7.96 10.05
C GLN A 93 -5.01 -7.35 11.40
N MET A 94 -4.77 -8.04 12.53
CA MET A 94 -5.03 -7.49 13.86
C MET A 94 -3.85 -6.70 14.44
N THR A 95 -2.63 -6.92 13.92
CA THR A 95 -1.40 -6.31 14.48
C THR A 95 -0.69 -5.43 13.47
N TYR A 96 0.02 -6.04 12.51
CA TYR A 96 0.81 -5.34 11.52
C TYR A 96 -0.04 -4.49 10.56
N GLY A 97 -1.18 -4.99 10.10
CA GLY A 97 -2.08 -4.31 9.18
C GLY A 97 -2.52 -2.91 9.65
N PRO A 98 -3.14 -2.76 10.84
CA PRO A 98 -3.57 -1.47 11.34
C PRO A 98 -2.38 -0.56 11.65
N ALA A 99 -1.29 -1.10 12.20
CA ALA A 99 -0.08 -0.32 12.45
C ALA A 99 0.52 0.23 11.14
N ALA A 100 0.66 -0.62 10.11
CA ALA A 100 1.19 -0.24 8.81
C ALA A 100 0.29 0.79 8.11
N LEU A 101 -1.03 0.63 8.19
CA LEU A 101 -1.97 1.59 7.61
C LEU A 101 -1.91 2.94 8.33
N ALA A 102 -1.78 2.93 9.66
CA ALA A 102 -1.64 4.15 10.44
C ALA A 102 -0.32 4.87 10.12
N CYS A 103 0.80 4.13 10.12
CA CYS A 103 2.10 4.65 9.72
C CYS A 103 2.10 5.15 8.28
N PHE A 104 1.33 4.53 7.38
CA PHE A 104 1.24 4.97 5.98
C PHE A 104 0.57 6.33 5.88
N PHE A 105 -0.65 6.49 6.38
CA PHE A 105 -1.33 7.78 6.30
C PHE A 105 -0.58 8.86 7.06
N PHE A 106 -0.19 8.60 8.30
CA PHE A 106 0.53 9.57 9.11
C PHE A 106 1.90 9.92 8.51
N GLY A 107 2.71 8.91 8.16
CA GLY A 107 4.05 9.11 7.61
C GLY A 107 4.04 9.79 6.26
N MET A 108 3.09 9.46 5.38
CA MET A 108 2.94 10.14 4.10
C MET A 108 2.51 11.59 4.28
N SER A 109 1.57 11.89 5.19
CA SER A 109 1.17 13.28 5.49
C SER A 109 2.36 14.12 5.98
N LEU A 110 3.21 13.57 6.85
CA LEU A 110 4.43 14.25 7.29
C LEU A 110 5.44 14.47 6.15
N LEU A 111 5.62 13.47 5.27
CA LEU A 111 6.48 13.61 4.08
C LEU A 111 5.96 14.64 3.08
N GLU A 112 4.64 14.87 3.05
CA GLU A 112 4.00 15.95 2.29
C GLU A 112 4.21 17.34 2.93
N GLY A 113 4.78 17.41 4.14
CA GLY A 113 5.04 18.65 4.87
C GLY A 113 3.89 19.13 5.75
N LYS A 114 2.87 18.29 5.97
CA LYS A 114 1.76 18.60 6.89
C LYS A 114 2.22 18.57 8.34
N THR A 115 1.55 19.35 9.17
CA THR A 115 1.76 19.33 10.62
C THR A 115 1.29 18.01 11.24
N VAL A 116 1.74 17.73 12.46
CA VAL A 116 1.34 16.52 13.20
C VAL A 116 -0.17 16.47 13.41
N ASP A 117 -0.80 17.61 13.67
CA ASP A 117 -2.24 17.66 13.92
C ASP A 117 -3.05 17.42 12.64
N GLU A 118 -2.62 17.98 11.50
CA GLU A 118 -3.21 17.67 10.19
C GLU A 118 -3.05 16.20 9.82
N ALA A 119 -1.88 15.61 10.10
CA ALA A 119 -1.62 14.20 9.84
C ALA A 119 -2.52 13.28 10.68
N LYS A 120 -2.82 13.65 11.94
CA LYS A 120 -3.78 12.93 12.80
C LYS A 120 -5.20 13.01 12.24
N VAL A 121 -5.65 14.20 11.86
CA VAL A 121 -6.99 14.39 11.27
C VAL A 121 -7.13 13.57 9.99
N GLU A 122 -6.11 13.56 9.14
CA GLU A 122 -6.12 12.77 7.90
C GLU A 122 -6.14 11.26 8.19
N LEU A 123 -5.37 10.82 9.19
CA LEU A 123 -5.38 9.44 9.65
C LEU A 123 -6.77 9.04 10.12
N GLU A 124 -7.39 9.78 11.04
CA GLU A 124 -8.73 9.47 11.57
C GLU A 124 -9.79 9.41 10.47
N ALA A 125 -9.73 10.33 9.51
CA ALA A 125 -10.67 10.38 8.39
C ALA A 125 -10.52 9.19 7.42
N LYS A 126 -9.30 8.73 7.16
CA LYS A 126 -9.01 7.71 6.14
C LYS A 126 -8.84 6.29 6.71
N PHE A 127 -8.47 6.16 7.98
CA PHE A 127 -8.12 4.88 8.60
C PHE A 127 -9.31 3.92 8.61
N LEU A 128 -10.43 4.28 9.25
CA LEU A 128 -11.57 3.36 9.38
C LEU A 128 -12.17 2.95 8.03
N PRO A 129 -12.42 3.86 7.07
CA PRO A 129 -12.91 3.46 5.75
C PRO A 129 -11.96 2.51 5.02
N SER A 130 -10.65 2.78 5.08
CA SER A 130 -9.65 1.97 4.39
C SER A 130 -9.46 0.61 5.06
N TYR A 131 -9.46 0.58 6.40
CA TYR A 131 -9.31 -0.63 7.20
C TYR A 131 -10.50 -1.58 7.01
N LYS A 132 -11.73 -1.06 6.98
CA LYS A 132 -12.94 -1.86 6.75
C LYS A 132 -12.94 -2.60 5.41
N VAL A 133 -12.38 -1.99 4.36
CA VAL A 133 -12.25 -2.68 3.08
C VAL A 133 -11.01 -3.58 3.07
N GLY A 134 -9.93 -3.12 3.71
CA GLY A 134 -8.66 -3.84 3.79
C GLY A 134 -8.79 -5.18 4.49
N ILE A 135 -9.57 -5.27 5.57
CA ILE A 135 -9.75 -6.51 6.33
C ILE A 135 -10.47 -7.61 5.53
N CYS A 136 -11.17 -7.27 4.45
CA CYS A 136 -11.76 -8.27 3.55
C CYS A 136 -10.80 -8.67 2.41
N PHE A 137 -9.96 -7.73 1.98
CA PHE A 137 -9.08 -7.90 0.83
C PHE A 137 -7.74 -8.55 1.19
N TRP A 138 -7.09 -8.05 2.24
CA TRP A 138 -5.72 -8.43 2.60
C TRP A 138 -5.58 -9.84 3.18
N PRO A 139 -6.50 -10.40 4.00
CA PRO A 139 -6.39 -11.78 4.46
C PRO A 139 -6.34 -12.80 3.34
N VAL A 140 -7.15 -12.60 2.30
CA VAL A 140 -7.22 -13.51 1.15
C VAL A 140 -5.88 -13.52 0.42
N LEU A 141 -5.35 -12.34 0.13
CA LEU A 141 -4.05 -12.19 -0.53
C LEU A 141 -2.90 -12.71 0.31
N GLN A 142 -2.90 -12.45 1.63
CA GLN A 142 -1.85 -12.97 2.51
C GLN A 142 -1.93 -14.48 2.69
N THR A 143 -3.14 -15.04 2.71
CA THR A 143 -3.30 -16.51 2.72
C THR A 143 -2.70 -17.11 1.46
N ILE A 144 -2.98 -16.53 0.28
CA ILE A 144 -2.35 -16.94 -1.00
C ILE A 144 -0.83 -16.79 -0.92
N ASN A 145 -0.34 -15.67 -0.37
CA ASN A 145 1.08 -15.39 -0.21
C ASN A 145 1.80 -16.44 0.65
N PHE A 146 1.22 -16.82 1.79
CA PHE A 146 1.82 -17.81 2.69
C PHE A 146 1.67 -19.25 2.19
N CYS A 147 0.59 -19.58 1.48
CA CYS A 147 0.34 -20.92 0.95
C CYS A 147 1.13 -21.23 -0.33
N TYR A 148 1.18 -20.31 -1.29
CA TYR A 148 1.65 -20.60 -2.65
C TYR A 148 2.95 -19.88 -3.02
N ILE A 149 3.25 -18.74 -2.39
CA ILE A 149 4.41 -17.94 -2.75
C ILE A 149 5.64 -18.35 -1.93
N LYS A 150 6.71 -18.70 -2.66
CA LYS A 150 8.03 -19.00 -2.06
C LYS A 150 8.49 -17.80 -1.24
N GLU A 151 9.08 -18.05 -0.09
CA GLU A 151 9.47 -17.02 0.89
C GLU A 151 10.20 -15.82 0.28
N LYS A 152 11.17 -16.08 -0.61
CA LYS A 152 11.96 -15.06 -1.32
C LYS A 152 11.17 -14.12 -2.23
N ASN A 153 9.93 -14.45 -2.57
CA ASN A 153 9.07 -13.70 -3.48
C ASN A 153 7.84 -13.12 -2.76
N ARG A 154 7.67 -13.35 -1.46
CA ARG A 154 6.48 -12.91 -0.72
C ARG A 154 6.35 -11.39 -0.66
N VAL A 155 7.44 -10.66 -0.39
CA VAL A 155 7.42 -9.18 -0.35
C VAL A 155 7.14 -8.59 -1.74
N PRO A 156 7.80 -9.02 -2.83
CA PRO A 156 7.42 -8.60 -4.19
C PRO A 156 5.95 -8.90 -4.55
N PHE A 157 5.43 -10.06 -4.18
CA PHE A 157 4.02 -10.39 -4.41
C PHE A 157 3.08 -9.38 -3.74
N VAL A 158 3.28 -9.12 -2.45
CA VAL A 158 2.46 -8.14 -1.72
C VAL A 158 2.57 -6.75 -2.33
N SER A 159 3.75 -6.34 -2.81
CA SER A 159 3.91 -5.04 -3.47
C SER A 159 3.07 -4.91 -4.74
N MET A 160 2.96 -5.96 -5.55
CA MET A 160 2.07 -5.97 -6.73
C MET A 160 0.61 -5.85 -6.33
N CYS A 161 0.19 -6.58 -5.28
CA CYS A 161 -1.15 -6.44 -4.73
C CYS A 161 -1.41 -5.02 -4.19
N SER A 162 -0.40 -4.38 -3.58
CA SER A 162 -0.49 -2.99 -3.12
C SER A 162 -0.78 -2.02 -4.27
N LEU A 163 -0.26 -2.26 -5.48
CA LEU A 163 -0.61 -1.42 -6.63
C LEU A 163 -2.10 -1.49 -6.95
N VAL A 164 -2.66 -2.71 -7.00
CA VAL A 164 -4.09 -2.92 -7.25
C VAL A 164 -4.92 -2.24 -6.16
N TRP A 165 -4.50 -2.40 -4.90
CA TRP A 165 -5.12 -1.73 -3.76
C TRP A 165 -5.09 -0.20 -3.87
N CYS A 166 -3.94 0.38 -4.23
CA CYS A 166 -3.81 1.83 -4.43
C CYS A 166 -4.72 2.35 -5.56
N CYS A 167 -4.80 1.63 -6.68
CA CYS A 167 -5.70 1.98 -7.78
C CYS A 167 -7.17 1.93 -7.34
N PHE A 168 -7.55 0.88 -6.60
CA PHE A 168 -8.88 0.74 -6.03
C PHE A 168 -9.21 1.89 -5.06
N LEU A 169 -8.30 2.24 -4.16
CA LEU A 169 -8.50 3.35 -3.22
C LEU A 169 -8.66 4.69 -3.94
N ALA A 170 -7.86 4.98 -4.97
CA ALA A 170 -8.01 6.21 -5.75
C ALA A 170 -9.34 6.25 -6.50
N TYR A 171 -9.77 5.14 -7.09
CA TYR A 171 -11.08 5.05 -7.72
C TYR A 171 -12.22 5.31 -6.73
N MET A 172 -12.18 4.65 -5.57
CA MET A 172 -13.17 4.86 -4.50
C MET A 172 -13.18 6.30 -3.97
N HIS A 173 -12.00 6.91 -3.84
CA HIS A 173 -11.86 8.30 -3.44
C HIS A 173 -12.51 9.23 -4.48
N GLN A 174 -12.23 9.02 -5.77
CA GLN A 174 -12.79 9.82 -6.86
C GLN A 174 -14.31 9.70 -6.92
N LEU A 175 -14.87 8.51 -6.74
CA LEU A 175 -16.32 8.31 -6.67
C LEU A 175 -16.96 9.10 -5.52
N ARG A 176 -16.32 9.11 -4.34
CA ARG A 176 -16.81 9.88 -3.19
C ARG A 176 -16.77 11.38 -3.47
N VAL A 177 -15.69 11.88 -4.08
CA VAL A 177 -15.55 13.29 -4.45
C VAL A 177 -16.64 13.70 -5.45
N ASN A 178 -16.89 12.89 -6.48
CA ASN A 178 -17.93 13.17 -7.49
C ASN A 178 -19.33 13.21 -6.85
N LYS A 179 -19.66 12.22 -6.01
CA LYS A 179 -20.95 12.17 -5.31
C LYS A 179 -21.17 13.39 -4.40
N ASN A 180 -20.14 13.86 -3.71
CA ASN A 180 -20.24 15.05 -2.86
C ASN A 180 -20.47 16.32 -3.68
N LYS A 181 -19.85 16.43 -4.86
CA LYS A 181 -20.10 17.55 -5.79
C LYS A 181 -21.54 17.56 -6.30
N GLU A 182 -22.08 16.40 -6.66
CA GLU A 182 -23.47 16.26 -7.10
C GLU A 182 -24.46 16.67 -5.99
N LEU A 183 -24.20 16.26 -4.75
CA LEU A 183 -25.01 16.64 -3.59
C LEU A 183 -24.98 18.16 -3.34
N ALA A 184 -23.80 18.77 -3.38
CA ALA A 184 -23.65 20.22 -3.21
C ALA A 184 -24.37 21.01 -4.32
N LEU A 185 -24.29 20.53 -5.57
CA LEU A 185 -24.99 21.14 -6.69
C LEU A 185 -26.51 21.02 -6.55
N ALA A 186 -27.00 19.85 -6.10
CA ALA A 186 -28.42 19.63 -5.86
C ALA A 186 -28.96 20.52 -4.73
N GLU A 187 -28.18 20.74 -3.67
CA GLU A 187 -28.53 21.64 -2.57
C GLU A 187 -28.55 23.11 -3.01
N SER A 188 -27.53 23.57 -3.74
CA SER A 188 -27.49 24.91 -4.31
C SER A 188 -28.69 25.17 -5.24
N ASN A 189 -29.02 24.21 -6.10
CA ASN A 189 -30.19 24.30 -6.99
C ASN A 189 -31.53 24.31 -6.24
N ARG A 190 -31.62 23.70 -5.04
CA ARG A 190 -32.80 23.80 -4.18
C ARG A 190 -32.92 25.17 -3.54
N LEU A 191 -31.81 25.74 -3.06
CA LEU A 191 -31.78 27.07 -2.46
C LEU A 191 -32.13 28.18 -3.45
N LEU A 192 -31.75 28.03 -4.73
CA LEU A 192 -32.11 28.98 -5.79
C LEU A 192 -33.58 28.89 -6.24
N LYS A 193 -34.29 27.82 -5.88
CA LYS A 193 -35.71 27.60 -6.26
C LYS A 193 -36.70 27.99 -5.16
N ASN A 194 -36.22 28.26 -3.95
CA ASN A 194 -37.00 28.74 -2.80
C ASN A 194 -36.79 30.24 -2.61
#